data_AF-A0A961JTH0-F1
#
_entry.id   AF-A0A961JTH0-F1
#
_cell.length_a   1.000
_cell.length_b   1.000
_cell.length_c   1.000
_cell.angle_alpha   90.00
_cell.angle_beta   90.00
_cell.angle_gamma   90.00
#
_symmetry.space_group_name_H-M   'P 1'
#
loop_
_entity.id
_entity.type
_entity.pdbx_description
1 polymer ?
#
loop_
_entity_poly.entity_id
_entity_poly.type
_entity_poly.pdbx_seq_one_letter_code
_entity_poly.pdbx_strand_id
1 'polypeptide(L)'
;VHARDLDGSPRGPGPRDVLCQHILIRACSGPFEAEELYAEVVTAGPYAALTRAAFDDCLDFVATGGYALRAYDRWQRLKQRPDGLWALRDPRSTQLIRMNLGTIQDSDTVKVRMRGSHSQLGEIEEYFAASLVPGDTFLMGGQIVRFESLKEMHVEVSRDRGRKPKVAVFMGTKFSTSTQLSDRILDLLHRGDLTALPAHTRDWIRLQAELSKLPEAGRLLVESFPYEGRAHSCVYGFAGRGAQQTLGLLLTR
;
A
#
# COMPACT_ATOMS: atom_id res chain seq x y z
N VAL A 1 -7.15 -9.45 -27.22
CA VAL A 1 -7.73 -10.61 -26.51
C VAL A 1 -7.40 -11.97 -27.15
N HIS A 2 -7.13 -12.06 -28.46
CA HIS A 2 -6.81 -13.34 -29.15
C HIS A 2 -5.64 -14.15 -28.56
N ALA A 3 -4.63 -13.51 -27.97
CA ALA A 3 -3.45 -14.19 -27.43
C ALA A 3 -3.69 -14.93 -26.09
N ARG A 4 -4.81 -14.71 -25.39
CA ARG A 4 -5.15 -15.30 -24.07
C ARG A 4 -4.10 -15.18 -22.96
N ASP A 5 -3.04 -14.37 -23.13
CA ASP A 5 -2.19 -13.97 -22.00
C ASP A 5 -3.03 -13.21 -20.98
N LEU A 6 -3.12 -13.78 -19.79
CA LEU A 6 -3.73 -13.16 -18.63
C LEU A 6 -2.62 -12.58 -17.76
N ASP A 7 -2.88 -11.41 -17.19
CA ASP A 7 -2.03 -10.87 -16.14
C ASP A 7 -2.06 -11.81 -14.92
N GLY A 8 -0.87 -12.13 -14.40
CA GLY A 8 -0.74 -12.93 -13.20
C GLY A 8 0.61 -13.61 -13.11
N SER A 9 1.49 -13.09 -12.27
CA SER A 9 2.60 -13.90 -11.76
C SER A 9 2.03 -15.09 -10.99
N PRO A 10 2.70 -16.26 -10.99
CA PRO A 10 2.30 -17.36 -10.13
C PRO A 10 2.17 -16.85 -8.69
N ARG A 11 1.06 -17.16 -8.05
CA ARG A 11 0.83 -16.77 -6.65
C ARG A 11 1.90 -17.47 -5.81
N GLY A 12 2.69 -16.66 -5.11
CA GLY A 12 3.69 -17.15 -4.17
C GLY A 12 3.06 -17.80 -2.92
N PRO A 13 3.87 -18.14 -1.92
CA PRO A 13 3.35 -18.64 -0.64
C PRO A 13 2.34 -17.66 -0.02
N GLY A 14 1.40 -18.21 0.73
CA GLY A 14 0.36 -17.46 1.42
C GLY A 14 0.97 -16.47 2.42
N PRO A 15 0.45 -15.24 2.51
CA PRO A 15 1.02 -14.22 3.37
C PRO A 15 0.70 -14.51 4.85
N ARG A 16 1.68 -14.29 5.75
CA ARG A 16 1.60 -14.71 7.16
C ARG A 16 0.60 -13.90 7.98
N ASP A 17 0.33 -12.67 7.59
CA ASP A 17 -0.70 -11.82 8.20
C ASP A 17 -2.11 -12.42 8.04
N VAL A 18 -2.42 -12.99 6.88
CA VAL A 18 -3.69 -13.69 6.61
C VAL A 18 -3.77 -14.96 7.45
N LEU A 19 -2.67 -15.71 7.60
CA LEU A 19 -2.63 -16.85 8.51
C LEU A 19 -2.88 -16.44 9.97
N CYS A 20 -2.21 -15.40 10.47
CA CYS A 20 -2.44 -14.85 11.80
C CYS A 20 -3.91 -14.43 12.01
N GLN A 21 -4.50 -13.78 11.00
CA GLN A 21 -5.91 -13.39 11.01
C GLN A 21 -6.82 -14.62 11.10
N HIS A 22 -6.54 -15.65 10.30
CA HIS A 22 -7.30 -16.90 10.29
C HIS A 22 -7.23 -17.64 11.63
N ILE A 23 -6.05 -17.76 12.23
CA ILE A 23 -5.86 -18.34 13.57
C ILE A 23 -6.72 -17.61 14.61
N LEU A 24 -6.70 -16.28 14.58
CA LEU A 24 -7.50 -15.47 15.50
C LEU A 24 -9.01 -15.70 15.33
N ILE A 25 -9.48 -15.81 14.08
CA ILE A 25 -10.90 -16.04 13.78
C ILE A 25 -11.32 -17.47 14.08
N ARG A 26 -10.40 -18.44 13.95
CA ARG A 26 -10.68 -19.79 14.42
C ARG A 26 -11.02 -19.77 15.91
N ALA A 27 -10.30 -19.00 16.72
CA ALA A 27 -10.61 -18.81 18.14
C ALA A 27 -11.96 -18.10 18.40
N CYS A 28 -12.38 -17.20 17.49
CA CYS A 28 -13.71 -16.57 17.54
C CYS A 28 -14.86 -17.58 17.33
N SER A 29 -14.60 -18.72 16.72
CA SER A 29 -15.59 -19.80 16.54
C SER A 29 -15.57 -20.83 17.69
N GLY A 30 -14.66 -20.66 18.65
CA GLY A 30 -14.49 -21.52 19.81
C GLY A 30 -13.04 -21.99 19.97
N PRO A 31 -12.71 -22.63 21.10
CA PRO A 31 -11.37 -23.18 21.33
C PRO A 31 -10.94 -24.15 20.23
N PHE A 32 -9.65 -24.25 19.98
CA PHE A 32 -9.09 -25.11 18.92
C PHE A 32 -7.76 -25.77 19.35
N GLU A 33 -7.46 -26.92 18.75
CA GLU A 33 -6.16 -27.57 18.86
C GLU A 33 -5.20 -27.05 17.79
N ALA A 34 -3.96 -26.74 18.17
CA ALA A 34 -2.97 -26.21 17.24
C ALA A 34 -2.60 -27.23 16.15
N GLU A 35 -2.56 -28.52 16.49
CA GLU A 35 -2.26 -29.60 15.54
C GLU A 35 -3.34 -29.73 14.46
N GLU A 36 -4.61 -29.77 14.87
CA GLU A 36 -5.74 -29.87 13.94
C GLU A 36 -5.81 -28.66 13.01
N LEU A 37 -5.62 -27.45 13.56
CA LEU A 37 -5.64 -26.24 12.76
C LEU A 37 -4.46 -26.21 11.75
N TYR A 38 -3.26 -26.63 12.17
CA TYR A 38 -2.13 -26.73 11.26
C TYR A 38 -2.41 -27.73 10.13
N ALA A 39 -2.93 -28.92 10.46
CA ALA A 39 -3.30 -29.94 9.49
C ALA A 39 -4.33 -29.43 8.47
N GLU A 40 -5.31 -28.63 8.92
CA GLU A 40 -6.27 -27.97 8.02
C GLU A 40 -5.59 -26.91 7.14
N VAL A 41 -4.79 -26.01 7.71
CA VAL A 41 -4.14 -24.90 7.00
C VAL A 41 -3.26 -25.37 5.85
N VAL A 42 -2.48 -26.43 6.04
CA VAL A 42 -1.58 -26.94 4.98
C VAL A 42 -2.32 -27.61 3.82
N THR A 43 -3.63 -27.87 3.93
CA THR A 43 -4.43 -28.31 2.78
C THR A 43 -4.73 -27.18 1.80
N ALA A 44 -4.63 -25.91 2.24
CA ALA A 44 -4.83 -24.76 1.40
C ALA A 44 -3.59 -24.50 0.53
N GLY A 45 -3.77 -24.39 -0.79
CA GLY A 45 -2.69 -24.25 -1.77
C GLY A 45 -1.58 -23.24 -1.40
N PRO A 46 -1.90 -21.99 -1.00
CA PRO A 46 -0.89 -21.01 -0.60
C PRO A 46 -0.03 -21.43 0.61
N TYR A 47 -0.54 -22.30 1.49
CA TYR A 47 0.13 -22.74 2.71
C TYR A 47 0.59 -24.21 2.65
N ALA A 48 0.50 -24.87 1.48
CA ALA A 48 0.88 -26.28 1.34
C ALA A 48 2.35 -26.58 1.70
N ALA A 49 3.23 -25.59 1.56
CA ALA A 49 4.64 -25.68 1.95
C ALA A 49 4.93 -25.01 3.30
N LEU A 50 3.91 -24.59 4.06
CA LEU A 50 4.08 -23.97 5.37
C LEU A 50 4.65 -25.01 6.35
N THR A 51 5.85 -24.75 6.86
CA THR A 51 6.45 -25.59 7.90
C THR A 51 5.72 -25.43 9.23
N ARG A 52 5.71 -26.48 10.05
CA ARG A 52 5.16 -26.40 11.41
C ARG A 52 5.76 -25.26 12.24
N ALA A 53 7.08 -25.09 12.24
CA ALA A 53 7.72 -24.01 12.99
C ALA A 53 7.20 -22.62 12.59
N ALA A 54 7.02 -22.35 11.29
CA ALA A 54 6.46 -21.08 10.82
C ALA A 54 4.97 -20.89 11.20
N PHE A 55 4.19 -21.97 11.32
CA PHE A 55 2.84 -21.90 11.87
C PHE A 55 2.87 -21.55 13.35
N ASP A 56 3.74 -22.21 14.13
CA ASP A 56 3.89 -21.97 15.56
C ASP A 56 4.36 -20.53 15.83
N ASP A 57 5.26 -19.97 15.01
CA ASP A 57 5.65 -18.55 15.07
C ASP A 57 4.44 -17.62 14.88
N CYS A 58 3.54 -17.95 13.95
CA CYS A 58 2.33 -17.17 13.72
C CYS A 58 1.34 -17.31 14.89
N LEU A 59 1.18 -18.52 15.42
CA LEU A 59 0.33 -18.78 16.58
C LEU A 59 0.84 -18.04 17.82
N ASP A 60 2.15 -18.10 18.10
CA ASP A 60 2.78 -17.36 19.20
C ASP A 60 2.63 -15.85 19.00
N PHE A 61 2.84 -15.35 17.79
CA PHE A 61 2.61 -13.94 17.48
C PHE A 61 1.17 -13.50 17.78
N VAL A 62 0.16 -14.30 17.42
CA VAL A 62 -1.24 -13.98 17.73
C VAL A 62 -1.53 -14.11 19.23
N ALA A 63 -0.90 -15.07 19.90
CA ALA A 63 -1.07 -15.29 21.33
C ALA A 63 -0.46 -14.18 22.18
N THR A 64 0.76 -13.76 21.85
CA THR A 64 1.59 -12.91 22.72
C THR A 64 1.88 -11.53 22.12
N GLY A 65 1.68 -11.32 20.82
CA GLY A 65 2.19 -10.16 20.09
C GLY A 65 3.67 -10.32 19.66
N GLY A 66 4.27 -11.48 19.92
CA GLY A 66 5.68 -11.75 19.64
C GLY A 66 6.64 -10.81 20.36
N TYR A 67 7.91 -10.81 19.93
CA TYR A 67 8.97 -10.01 20.56
C TYR A 67 8.62 -8.52 20.67
N ALA A 68 8.00 -7.95 19.64
CA ALA A 68 7.80 -6.51 19.52
C ALA A 68 6.60 -5.99 20.33
N LEU A 69 5.54 -6.80 20.48
CA LEU A 69 4.27 -6.33 21.04
C LEU A 69 3.89 -6.99 22.37
N ARG A 70 4.68 -7.93 22.88
CA ARG A 70 4.42 -8.64 24.16
C ARG A 70 4.20 -7.76 25.38
N ALA A 71 4.79 -6.55 25.39
CA ALA A 71 4.66 -5.60 26.49
C ALA A 71 3.26 -4.95 26.56
N TYR A 72 2.44 -5.09 25.52
CA TYR A 72 1.13 -4.49 25.44
C TYR A 72 0.05 -5.55 25.50
N ASP A 73 -0.70 -5.56 26.60
CA ASP A 73 -1.76 -6.55 26.80
C ASP A 73 -2.73 -6.60 25.63
N ARG A 74 -3.07 -5.48 24.98
CA ARG A 74 -4.00 -5.44 23.83
C ARG A 74 -3.61 -6.36 22.66
N TRP A 75 -2.33 -6.71 22.54
CA TRP A 75 -1.80 -7.54 21.45
C TRP A 75 -1.69 -9.02 21.80
N GLN A 76 -1.89 -9.39 23.06
CA GLN A 76 -1.98 -10.79 23.47
C GLN A 76 -3.42 -11.29 23.27
N ARG A 77 -3.72 -11.87 22.11
CA ARG A 77 -5.12 -12.15 21.72
C ARG A 77 -5.60 -13.56 22.06
N LEU A 78 -4.68 -14.50 22.24
CA LEU A 78 -5.00 -15.89 22.58
C LEU A 78 -4.37 -16.30 23.90
N LYS A 79 -4.92 -17.34 24.50
CA LYS A 79 -4.34 -18.05 25.63
C LYS A 79 -4.54 -19.55 25.45
N GLN A 80 -3.56 -20.33 25.86
CA GLN A 80 -3.73 -21.77 25.98
C GLN A 80 -4.44 -22.08 27.30
N ARG A 81 -5.45 -22.94 27.23
CA ARG A 81 -6.22 -23.42 28.38
C ARG A 81 -5.53 -24.66 28.99
N PRO A 82 -5.88 -25.05 30.23
CA PRO A 82 -5.30 -26.23 30.88
C PRO A 82 -5.54 -27.55 30.13
N ASP A 83 -6.59 -27.62 29.30
CA ASP A 83 -6.91 -28.75 28.43
C ASP A 83 -6.06 -28.77 27.14
N GLY A 84 -5.11 -27.85 26.99
CA GLY A 84 -4.24 -27.73 25.82
C GLY A 84 -4.83 -26.92 24.67
N LEU A 85 -6.12 -26.55 24.73
CA LEU A 85 -6.82 -25.82 23.67
C LEU A 85 -6.47 -24.32 23.68
N TRP A 86 -6.33 -23.74 22.50
CA TRP A 86 -6.19 -22.29 22.31
C TRP A 86 -7.55 -21.62 22.22
N ALA A 87 -7.72 -20.51 22.94
CA ALA A 87 -8.95 -19.73 22.91
C ALA A 87 -8.64 -18.23 22.94
N LEU A 88 -9.64 -17.40 22.58
CA LEU A 88 -9.54 -15.95 22.78
C LEU A 88 -9.26 -15.65 24.25
N ARG A 89 -8.30 -14.74 24.48
CA ARG A 89 -7.99 -14.27 25.83
C ARG A 89 -9.19 -13.53 26.42
N ASP A 90 -9.81 -12.67 25.62
CA ASP A 90 -11.06 -11.96 25.90
C ASP A 90 -12.15 -12.31 24.87
N PRO A 91 -13.14 -13.15 25.22
CA PRO A 91 -14.24 -13.52 24.33
C PRO A 91 -15.09 -12.34 23.84
N ARG A 92 -15.12 -11.20 24.56
CA ARG A 92 -15.92 -10.02 24.17
C ARG A 92 -15.40 -9.37 22.88
N SER A 93 -14.14 -9.60 22.53
CA SER A 93 -13.52 -9.10 21.30
C SER A 93 -14.05 -9.77 20.01
N THR A 94 -14.79 -10.88 20.13
CA THR A 94 -15.29 -11.69 19.00
C THR A 94 -16.02 -10.86 17.94
N GLN A 95 -16.96 -10.01 18.36
CA GLN A 95 -17.75 -9.20 17.44
C GLN A 95 -16.86 -8.22 16.66
N LEU A 96 -15.97 -7.52 17.36
CA LEU A 96 -15.05 -6.56 16.76
C LEU A 96 -14.09 -7.23 15.77
N ILE A 97 -13.54 -8.39 16.13
CA ILE A 97 -12.64 -9.15 15.25
C ILE A 97 -13.37 -9.56 13.97
N ARG A 98 -14.61 -10.06 14.07
CA ARG A 98 -15.40 -10.48 12.91
C ARG A 98 -15.79 -9.30 12.01
N MET A 99 -16.06 -8.12 12.57
CA MET A 99 -16.39 -6.92 11.78
C MET A 99 -15.18 -6.37 11.02
N ASN A 100 -13.96 -6.63 11.49
CA ASN A 100 -12.71 -6.18 10.87
C ASN A 100 -11.98 -7.30 10.12
N LEU A 101 -12.65 -8.44 9.87
CA LEU A 101 -12.11 -9.54 9.07
C LEU A 101 -12.07 -9.14 7.60
N GLY A 102 -10.91 -9.29 6.98
CA GLY A 102 -10.73 -9.08 5.55
C GLY A 102 -9.26 -8.91 5.18
N THR A 103 -9.00 -9.00 3.89
CA THR A 103 -7.70 -8.69 3.28
C THR A 103 -7.76 -7.42 2.45
N ILE A 104 -8.95 -6.83 2.28
CA ILE A 104 -9.14 -5.54 1.61
C ILE A 104 -8.82 -4.47 2.63
N GLN A 105 -7.69 -3.80 2.46
CA GLN A 105 -7.32 -2.62 3.23
C GLN A 105 -7.95 -1.38 2.58
N ASP A 106 -8.44 -0.47 3.42
CA ASP A 106 -8.70 0.90 2.99
C ASP A 106 -7.39 1.70 2.99
N SER A 107 -7.44 2.92 2.48
CA SER A 107 -6.29 3.83 2.51
C SER A 107 -6.03 4.27 3.95
N ASP A 108 -4.86 3.96 4.50
CA ASP A 108 -4.49 4.42 5.84
C ASP A 108 -4.48 5.96 5.87
N THR A 109 -5.23 6.53 6.83
CA THR A 109 -5.32 7.98 7.02
C THR A 109 -4.57 8.40 8.28
N VAL A 110 -3.96 9.59 8.22
CA VAL A 110 -3.29 10.23 9.35
C VAL A 110 -4.06 11.49 9.73
N LYS A 111 -4.27 11.66 11.04
CA LYS A 111 -5.00 12.82 11.57
C LYS A 111 -4.16 14.08 11.44
N VAL A 112 -4.76 15.16 10.98
CA VAL A 112 -4.12 16.48 10.90
C VAL A 112 -4.57 17.34 12.07
N ARG A 113 -3.61 17.91 12.81
CA ARG A 113 -3.85 18.72 14.00
C ARG A 113 -3.08 20.03 13.97
N MET A 114 -3.67 21.07 14.54
CA MET A 114 -2.98 22.34 14.75
C MET A 114 -1.88 22.18 15.80
N ARG A 115 -0.67 22.67 15.51
CA ARG A 115 0.46 22.64 16.45
C ARG A 115 0.09 23.37 17.75
N GLY A 116 0.34 22.71 18.88
CA GLY A 116 0.01 23.24 20.22
C GLY A 116 -1.48 23.19 20.57
N SER A 117 -2.31 22.53 19.75
CA SER A 117 -3.73 22.34 20.01
C SER A 117 -4.14 20.87 19.81
N HIS A 118 -5.16 20.44 20.55
CA HIS A 118 -5.81 19.14 20.33
C HIS A 118 -6.87 19.21 19.22
N SER A 119 -7.06 20.38 18.59
CA SER A 119 -8.02 20.57 17.50
C SER A 119 -7.59 19.78 16.25
N GLN A 120 -8.42 18.82 15.88
CA GLN A 120 -8.29 18.03 14.66
C GLN A 120 -8.96 18.77 13.50
N LEU A 121 -8.21 19.00 12.43
CA LEU A 121 -8.72 19.64 11.20
C LEU A 121 -9.35 18.63 10.23
N GLY A 122 -8.98 17.35 10.37
CA GLY A 122 -9.47 16.22 9.58
C GLY A 122 -8.38 15.19 9.38
N GLU A 123 -8.38 14.49 8.24
CA GLU A 123 -7.44 13.42 7.93
C GLU A 123 -6.93 13.52 6.48
N ILE A 124 -5.71 13.03 6.25
CA ILE A 124 -5.06 12.92 4.94
C ILE A 124 -4.53 11.49 4.76
N GLU A 125 -4.41 10.99 3.52
CA GLU A 125 -3.76 9.69 3.28
C GLU A 125 -2.32 9.68 3.81
N GLU A 126 -1.90 8.57 4.42
CA GLU A 126 -0.56 8.38 4.97
C GLU A 126 0.52 8.56 3.89
N TYR A 127 0.25 8.10 2.67
CA TYR A 127 1.15 8.30 1.54
C TYR A 127 1.42 9.78 1.27
N PHE A 128 0.39 10.62 1.31
CA PHE A 128 0.55 12.07 1.15
C PHE A 128 1.34 12.65 2.33
N ALA A 129 1.01 12.25 3.56
CA ALA A 129 1.74 12.68 4.76
C ALA A 129 3.24 12.34 4.71
N ALA A 130 3.59 11.14 4.23
CA ALA A 130 4.97 10.69 4.09
C ALA A 130 5.79 11.47 3.05
N SER A 131 5.10 12.11 2.09
CA SER A 131 5.75 12.96 1.08
C SER A 131 6.01 14.41 1.55
N LEU A 132 5.52 14.79 2.73
CA LEU A 132 5.66 16.14 3.26
C LEU A 132 7.02 16.33 3.95
N VAL A 133 7.64 17.46 3.67
CA VAL A 133 8.86 17.94 4.34
C VAL A 133 8.51 19.20 5.15
N PRO A 134 9.09 19.41 6.35
CA PRO A 134 8.80 20.60 7.17
C PRO A 134 8.87 21.90 6.34
N GLY A 135 7.79 22.67 6.36
CA GLY A 135 7.65 23.89 5.56
C GLY A 135 6.80 23.76 4.29
N ASP A 136 6.45 22.55 3.87
CA ASP A 136 5.46 22.32 2.82
C ASP A 136 4.08 22.84 3.24
N THR A 137 3.34 23.41 2.29
CA THR A 137 1.95 23.83 2.53
C THR A 137 0.96 22.95 1.76
N PHE A 138 -0.23 22.73 2.31
CA PHE A 138 -1.32 22.00 1.67
C PHE A 138 -2.68 22.51 2.13
N LEU A 139 -3.75 22.16 1.41
CA LEU A 139 -5.11 22.54 1.76
C LEU A 139 -5.74 21.56 2.74
N MET A 140 -6.31 22.09 3.81
CA MET A 140 -7.05 21.32 4.82
C MET A 140 -8.26 22.12 5.32
N GLY A 141 -9.47 21.58 5.17
CA GLY A 141 -10.69 22.24 5.64
C GLY A 141 -10.88 23.66 5.09
N GLY A 142 -10.47 23.92 3.84
CA GLY A 142 -10.52 25.24 3.20
C GLY A 142 -9.43 26.22 3.67
N GLN A 143 -8.48 25.78 4.50
CA GLN A 143 -7.36 26.58 4.98
C GLN A 143 -6.05 26.06 4.38
N ILE A 144 -5.13 26.96 4.03
CA ILE A 144 -3.76 26.56 3.73
C ILE A 144 -3.02 26.39 5.05
N VAL A 145 -2.47 25.20 5.24
CA VAL A 145 -1.71 24.81 6.43
C VAL A 145 -0.30 24.41 6.04
N ARG A 146 0.67 24.69 6.91
CA ARG A 146 2.08 24.35 6.76
C ARG A 146 2.42 23.14 7.61
N PHE A 147 2.99 22.11 7.00
CA PHE A 147 3.52 20.93 7.68
C PHE A 147 4.68 21.33 8.60
N GLU A 148 4.61 20.90 9.86
CA GLU A 148 5.64 21.14 10.87
C GLU A 148 6.41 19.85 11.17
N SER A 149 5.67 18.81 11.54
CA SER A 149 6.24 17.51 11.92
C SER A 149 5.18 16.42 11.92
N LEU A 150 5.65 15.17 11.87
CA LEU A 150 4.86 14.00 12.19
C LEU A 150 5.17 13.60 13.65
N LYS A 151 4.14 13.52 14.50
CA LYS A 151 4.28 13.03 15.87
C LYS A 151 3.32 11.88 16.11
N GLU A 152 3.86 10.74 16.52
CA GLU A 152 3.09 9.51 16.71
C GLU A 152 2.25 9.19 15.45
N MET A 153 0.92 9.27 15.55
CA MET A 153 -0.05 9.00 14.49
C MET A 153 -0.79 10.27 14.02
N HIS A 154 -0.19 11.46 14.19
CA HIS A 154 -0.78 12.70 13.68
C HIS A 154 0.25 13.65 13.06
N VAL A 155 -0.21 14.37 12.05
CA VAL A 155 0.51 15.45 11.38
C VAL A 155 0.22 16.77 12.08
N GLU A 156 1.26 17.42 12.60
CA GLU A 156 1.16 18.76 13.17
C GLU A 156 1.33 19.83 12.08
N VAL A 157 0.43 20.82 12.08
CA VAL A 157 0.44 21.92 11.13
C VAL A 157 0.27 23.29 11.78
N SER A 158 0.75 24.34 11.12
CA SER A 158 0.42 25.74 11.42
C SER A 158 -0.34 26.39 10.26
N ARG A 159 -0.95 27.55 10.47
CA ARG A 159 -1.61 28.30 9.39
C ARG A 159 -0.56 29.04 8.56
N ASP A 160 -0.65 28.94 7.25
CA ASP A 160 0.23 29.70 6.34
C ASP A 160 -0.53 30.07 5.07
N ARG A 161 -0.80 31.36 4.87
CA ARG A 161 -1.53 31.86 3.68
C ARG A 161 -0.62 32.23 2.52
N GLY A 162 0.70 32.19 2.68
CA GLY A 162 1.66 32.84 1.79
C GLY A 162 2.22 31.98 0.65
N ARG A 163 2.02 30.66 0.68
CA ARG A 163 2.60 29.72 -0.30
C ARG A 163 1.54 28.94 -1.08
N LYS A 164 1.77 28.76 -2.39
CA LYS A 164 0.97 27.90 -3.27
C LYS A 164 0.92 26.49 -2.66
N PRO A 165 -0.25 25.99 -2.24
CA PRO A 165 -0.35 24.71 -1.55
C PRO A 165 -0.09 23.54 -2.50
N LYS A 166 0.57 22.50 -2.00
CA LYS A 166 0.49 21.16 -2.58
C LYS A 166 -0.96 20.69 -2.53
N VAL A 167 -1.42 20.08 -3.61
CA VAL A 167 -2.74 19.43 -3.64
C VAL A 167 -2.60 18.07 -2.98
N ALA A 168 -3.41 17.82 -1.95
CA ALA A 168 -3.50 16.50 -1.34
C ALA A 168 -4.02 15.53 -2.41
N VAL A 169 -3.19 14.58 -2.82
CA VAL A 169 -3.59 13.55 -3.78
C VAL A 169 -4.10 12.35 -3.00
N PHE A 170 -5.40 12.11 -3.12
CA PHE A 170 -6.01 10.86 -2.67
C PHE A 170 -5.86 9.85 -3.79
N MET A 171 -4.95 8.89 -3.60
CA MET A 171 -4.60 7.94 -4.65
C MET A 171 -5.61 6.80 -4.72
N GLY A 172 -6.31 6.50 -3.62
CA GLY A 172 -7.21 5.35 -3.49
C GLY A 172 -6.54 4.01 -3.83
N THR A 173 -7.34 2.97 -3.99
CA THR A 173 -6.92 1.62 -4.43
C THR A 173 -6.66 1.58 -5.93
N LYS A 174 -5.62 2.26 -6.40
CA LYS A 174 -5.11 2.06 -7.77
C LYS A 174 -4.19 0.85 -7.80
N PHE A 175 -4.66 -0.24 -8.40
CA PHE A 175 -3.78 -1.32 -8.85
C PHE A 175 -2.71 -0.73 -9.76
N SER A 176 -1.44 -1.07 -9.51
CA SER A 176 -0.37 -0.71 -10.44
C SER A 176 -0.59 -1.42 -11.77
N THR A 177 -0.37 -0.72 -12.88
CA THR A 177 -0.20 -1.35 -14.20
C THR A 177 0.75 -2.53 -14.05
N SER A 178 0.32 -3.72 -14.47
CA SER A 178 1.16 -4.94 -14.42
C SER A 178 2.38 -4.76 -15.33
N THR A 179 3.48 -5.46 -15.02
CA THR A 179 4.67 -5.42 -15.88
C THR A 179 4.35 -6.00 -17.26
N GLN A 180 3.52 -7.04 -17.33
CA GLN A 180 3.07 -7.64 -18.59
C GLN A 180 2.26 -6.64 -19.45
N LEU A 181 1.37 -5.85 -18.84
CA LEU A 181 0.63 -4.81 -19.56
C LEU A 181 1.55 -3.68 -20.02
N SER A 182 2.48 -3.26 -19.16
CA SER A 182 3.52 -2.29 -19.50
C SER A 182 4.35 -2.73 -20.71
N ASP A 183 4.82 -3.98 -20.73
CA ASP A 183 5.60 -4.53 -21.83
C ASP A 183 4.79 -4.54 -23.14
N ARG A 184 3.49 -4.90 -23.07
CA ARG A 184 2.58 -4.85 -24.23
C ARG A 184 2.36 -3.44 -24.75
N ILE A 185 2.28 -2.45 -23.87
CA ILE A 185 2.14 -1.05 -24.28
C ILE A 185 3.41 -0.62 -25.02
N LEU A 186 4.59 -0.93 -24.48
CA LEU A 186 5.87 -0.63 -25.14
C LEU A 186 5.95 -1.32 -26.50
N ASP A 187 5.62 -2.60 -26.58
CA ASP A 187 5.55 -3.36 -27.83
C ASP A 187 4.66 -2.67 -28.87
N LEU A 188 3.45 -2.25 -28.46
CA LEU A 188 2.50 -1.58 -29.34
C LEU A 188 3.06 -0.25 -29.87
N LEU A 189 3.71 0.54 -29.02
CA LEU A 189 4.32 1.82 -29.42
C LEU A 189 5.43 1.63 -30.46
N HIS A 190 6.23 0.56 -30.37
CA HIS A 190 7.35 0.32 -31.30
C HIS A 190 6.96 -0.42 -32.58
N ARG A 191 5.87 -1.20 -32.57
CA ARG A 191 5.37 -1.86 -33.79
C ARG A 191 4.94 -0.86 -34.87
N GLY A 192 4.62 0.38 -34.49
CA GLY A 192 4.33 1.49 -35.42
C GLY A 192 2.95 1.43 -36.09
N ASP A 193 2.30 0.26 -36.16
CA ASP A 193 0.90 0.15 -36.58
C ASP A 193 -0.04 0.54 -35.43
N LEU A 194 -0.37 1.83 -35.41
CA LEU A 194 -1.27 2.43 -34.43
C LEU A 194 -2.70 2.59 -34.98
N THR A 195 -3.01 2.06 -36.16
CA THR A 195 -4.29 2.31 -36.86
C THR A 195 -5.52 1.88 -36.05
N ALA A 196 -5.37 0.85 -35.22
CA ALA A 196 -6.39 0.35 -34.32
C ALA A 196 -6.68 1.28 -33.11
N LEU A 197 -5.80 2.25 -32.82
CA LEU A 197 -6.02 3.22 -31.74
C LEU A 197 -6.93 4.36 -32.20
N PRO A 198 -7.69 5.01 -31.28
CA PRO A 198 -8.42 6.24 -31.59
C PRO A 198 -7.52 7.33 -32.17
N ALA A 199 -8.08 8.18 -33.05
CA ALA A 199 -7.33 9.24 -33.73
C ALA A 199 -6.55 10.15 -32.77
N HIS A 200 -7.23 10.63 -31.72
CA HIS A 200 -6.60 11.48 -30.71
C HIS A 200 -5.40 10.81 -30.02
N THR A 201 -5.44 9.50 -29.77
CA THR A 201 -4.32 8.78 -29.16
C THR A 201 -3.13 8.72 -30.10
N ARG A 202 -3.36 8.48 -31.40
CA ARG A 202 -2.30 8.51 -32.41
C ARG A 202 -1.66 9.88 -32.53
N ASP A 203 -2.46 10.94 -32.48
CA ASP A 203 -1.97 12.32 -32.56
C ASP A 203 -1.07 12.66 -31.36
N TRP A 204 -1.43 12.22 -30.15
CA TRP A 204 -0.56 12.35 -28.97
C TRP A 204 0.75 11.57 -29.10
N ILE A 205 0.70 10.33 -29.60
CA ILE A 205 1.91 9.51 -29.81
C ILE A 205 2.82 10.17 -30.87
N ARG A 206 2.25 10.71 -31.94
CA ARG A 206 3.01 11.45 -32.96
C ARG A 206 3.67 12.68 -32.36
N LEU A 207 2.91 13.49 -31.62
CA LEU A 207 3.45 14.69 -30.97
C LEU A 207 4.59 14.36 -30.00
N GLN A 208 4.46 13.29 -29.21
CA GLN A 208 5.53 12.80 -28.34
C GLN A 208 6.81 12.45 -29.12
N ALA A 209 6.68 11.79 -30.27
CA ALA A 209 7.81 11.45 -31.13
C ALA A 209 8.43 12.66 -31.85
N GLU A 210 7.67 13.74 -32.05
CA GLU A 210 8.16 15.00 -32.61
C GLU A 210 8.92 15.83 -31.57
N LEU A 211 8.43 15.88 -30.33
CA LEU A 211 8.99 16.71 -29.25
C LEU A 211 10.10 16.01 -28.46
N SER A 212 10.10 14.68 -28.42
CA SER A 212 10.97 13.87 -27.58
C SER A 212 11.14 12.46 -28.15
N LYS A 213 11.29 11.44 -27.31
CA LYS A 213 11.36 10.03 -27.68
C LYS A 213 10.13 9.27 -27.18
N LEU A 214 9.77 8.19 -27.87
CA LEU A 214 8.85 7.22 -27.32
C LEU A 214 9.56 6.38 -26.24
N PRO A 215 8.86 5.99 -25.16
CA PRO A 215 9.43 5.12 -24.14
C PRO A 215 9.87 3.78 -24.74
N GLU A 216 11.04 3.28 -24.34
CA GLU A 216 11.68 2.05 -24.83
C GLU A 216 11.78 0.98 -23.72
N ALA A 217 11.68 -0.30 -24.10
CA ALA A 217 11.91 -1.41 -23.16
C ALA A 217 13.35 -1.38 -22.62
N GLY A 218 13.50 -1.61 -21.31
CA GLY A 218 14.81 -1.59 -20.64
C GLY A 218 15.41 -0.19 -20.46
N ARG A 219 14.67 0.89 -20.76
CA ARG A 219 15.14 2.28 -20.62
C ARG A 219 14.17 3.13 -19.80
N LEU A 220 14.72 4.14 -19.14
CA LEU A 220 13.94 5.23 -18.54
C LEU A 220 14.02 6.43 -19.48
N LEU A 221 12.86 7.00 -19.80
CA LEU A 221 12.77 8.26 -20.53
C LEU A 221 12.74 9.39 -19.50
N VAL A 222 13.70 10.31 -19.61
CA VAL A 222 13.77 11.49 -18.74
C VAL A 222 13.66 12.72 -19.62
N GLU A 223 12.68 13.57 -19.32
CA GLU A 223 12.43 14.81 -20.03
C GLU A 223 12.58 15.98 -19.08
N SER A 224 13.33 17.00 -19.49
CA SER A 224 13.53 18.21 -18.70
C SER A 224 13.10 19.43 -19.50
N PHE A 225 12.28 20.29 -18.91
CA PHE A 225 11.74 21.47 -19.58
C PHE A 225 11.52 22.63 -18.60
N PRO A 226 11.64 23.89 -19.05
CA PRO A 226 11.27 25.04 -18.26
C PRO A 226 9.74 25.26 -18.29
N TYR A 227 9.14 25.53 -17.13
CA TYR A 227 7.72 25.89 -17.04
C TYR A 227 7.47 26.74 -15.79
N GLU A 228 6.70 27.83 -15.94
CA GLU A 228 6.41 28.81 -14.86
C GLU A 228 7.67 29.29 -14.11
N GLY A 229 8.77 29.55 -14.83
CA GLY A 229 10.02 30.05 -14.25
C GLY A 229 10.80 29.04 -13.42
N ARG A 230 10.50 27.74 -13.53
CA ARG A 230 11.22 26.64 -12.87
C ARG A 230 11.67 25.60 -13.89
N ALA A 231 12.76 24.91 -13.58
CA ALA A 231 13.16 23.70 -14.29
C ALA A 231 12.36 22.51 -13.75
N HIS A 232 11.71 21.76 -14.64
CA HIS A 232 10.98 20.54 -14.31
C HIS A 232 11.70 19.34 -14.91
N SER A 233 11.53 18.18 -14.31
CA SER A 233 11.96 16.91 -14.89
C SER A 233 10.89 15.85 -14.67
N CYS A 234 10.51 15.18 -15.75
CA CYS A 234 9.56 14.07 -15.76
C CYS A 234 10.33 12.79 -16.07
N VAL A 235 10.22 11.80 -15.19
CA VAL A 235 10.85 10.49 -15.34
C VAL A 235 9.76 9.48 -15.65
N TYR A 236 9.75 9.00 -16.88
CA TYR A 236 8.80 8.01 -17.38
C TYR A 236 9.46 6.63 -17.33
N GLY A 237 8.77 5.67 -16.71
CA GLY A 237 9.16 4.28 -16.84
C GLY A 237 8.00 3.32 -16.62
N PHE A 238 8.13 2.16 -17.24
CA PHE A 238 7.08 1.17 -17.39
C PHE A 238 7.22 0.00 -16.40
N ALA A 239 7.95 0.19 -15.30
CA ALA A 239 8.22 -0.84 -14.29
C ALA A 239 7.14 -0.96 -13.18
N GLY A 240 6.01 -0.26 -13.33
CA GLY A 240 4.93 -0.24 -12.34
C GLY A 240 5.21 0.67 -11.13
N ARG A 241 4.20 0.81 -10.26
CA ARG A 241 4.19 1.81 -9.17
C ARG A 241 5.31 1.60 -8.16
N GLY A 242 5.55 0.35 -7.73
CA GLY A 242 6.55 0.05 -6.69
C GLY A 242 7.95 0.50 -7.10
N ALA A 243 8.38 0.15 -8.31
CA ALA A 243 9.66 0.58 -8.86
C ALA A 243 9.75 2.11 -9.01
N GLN A 244 8.71 2.76 -9.51
CA GLN A 244 8.69 4.21 -9.68
C GLN A 244 8.71 4.96 -8.34
N GLN A 245 8.06 4.44 -7.31
CA GLN A 245 8.10 5.01 -5.97
C GLN A 245 9.51 4.93 -5.38
N THR A 246 10.16 3.77 -5.48
CA THR A 246 11.56 3.62 -5.05
C THR A 246 12.48 4.56 -5.81
N LEU A 247 12.31 4.69 -7.14
CA LEU A 247 13.08 5.62 -7.95
C LEU A 247 12.87 7.07 -7.49
N GLY A 248 11.62 7.47 -7.23
CA GLY A 248 11.29 8.80 -6.70
C GLY A 248 12.05 9.10 -5.41
N LEU A 249 12.06 8.17 -4.45
CA LEU A 249 12.80 8.32 -3.19
C LEU A 249 14.32 8.47 -3.39
N LEU A 250 14.89 7.81 -4.40
CA LEU A 250 16.32 7.89 -4.72
C LEU A 250 16.68 9.22 -5.39
N LEU A 251 15.82 9.73 -6.27
CA LEU A 251 16.05 10.96 -7.02
C LEU A 251 15.86 12.23 -6.17
N THR A 252 15.12 12.15 -5.07
CA THR A 252 14.86 13.27 -4.15
C THR A 252 15.79 13.31 -2.94
N ARG A 253 16.81 12.45 -2.89
CA ARG A 253 17.93 12.59 -1.94
C ARG A 253 18.92 13.62 -2.46
#